data_AF-A0A0J9ULR2-F1
#
_entry.id   AF-A0A0J9ULR2-F1
#
_cell.length_a   1.000
_cell.length_b   1.000
_cell.length_c   1.000
_cell.angle_alpha   90.00
_cell.angle_beta   90.00
_cell.angle_gamma   90.00
#
_symmetry.space_group_name_H-M   'P 1'
#
loop_
_entity.id
_entity.type
_entity.pdbx_description
1 polymer ?
#
loop_
_entity_poly.entity_id
_entity_poly.type
_entity_poly.pdbx_seq_one_letter_code
_entity_poly.pdbx_strand_id
1 'polypeptide(L)'
;MSIISVLIVFSVFIASEGNYFGDLFKCSDLLLKCQETETIMGKFNRMTNELNHNCSQEIGFKWSNITRCELEATKCLLNQMNAMDANCDNIADVMHL
;
A
#
# COMPACT_ATOMS: atom_id res chain seq x y z
N MET A 1 -39.58 -15.99 -3.94
CA MET A 1 -38.66 -15.66 -2.82
C MET A 1 -37.18 -15.88 -3.13
N SER A 2 -36.80 -16.75 -4.08
CA SER A 2 -35.37 -17.05 -4.33
C SER A 2 -34.58 -15.97 -5.09
N ILE A 3 -35.21 -15.25 -6.03
CA ILE A 3 -34.53 -14.26 -6.90
C ILE A 3 -34.10 -13.00 -6.12
N ILE A 4 -34.93 -12.54 -5.19
CA ILE A 4 -34.65 -11.33 -4.39
C ILE A 4 -33.44 -11.57 -3.48
N SER A 5 -33.34 -12.76 -2.88
CA SER A 5 -32.19 -13.14 -2.05
C SER A 5 -30.89 -13.16 -2.86
N VAL A 6 -30.92 -13.66 -4.11
CA VAL A 6 -29.74 -13.67 -4.99
C VAL A 6 -29.29 -12.26 -5.36
N LEU A 7 -30.22 -11.36 -5.67
CA LEU A 7 -29.90 -9.97 -6.01
C LEU A 7 -29.30 -9.20 -4.83
N ILE A 8 -29.81 -9.42 -3.61
CA ILE A 8 -29.26 -8.81 -2.40
C ILE A 8 -27.82 -9.28 -2.17
N VAL A 9 -27.57 -10.58 -2.28
CA VAL A 9 -26.23 -11.15 -2.12
C VAL A 9 -25.25 -10.57 -3.14
N PHE A 10 -25.65 -10.49 -4.42
CA PHE A 10 -24.83 -9.88 -5.47
C PHE A 10 -24.53 -8.39 -5.21
N SER A 11 -25.52 -7.63 -4.73
CA SER A 11 -25.34 -6.20 -4.44
C SER A 11 -24.35 -5.94 -3.30
N VAL A 12 -24.31 -6.82 -2.29
CA VAL A 12 -23.35 -6.75 -1.18
C VAL A 12 -21.93 -7.05 -1.66
N PHE A 13 -21.76 -8.04 -2.54
CA PHE A 13 -20.45 -8.35 -3.11
C PHE A 13 -19.90 -7.20 -3.96
N ILE A 14 -20.71 -6.61 -4.84
CA ILE A 14 -20.30 -5.46 -5.66
C ILE A 14 -19.95 -4.23 -4.80
N ALA A 15 -20.71 -3.98 -3.73
CA ALA A 15 -20.42 -2.88 -2.80
C ALA A 15 -19.09 -3.08 -2.05
N SER A 16 -18.73 -4.33 -1.71
CA SER A 16 -17.44 -4.63 -1.08
C SER A 16 -16.24 -4.41 -2.02
N GLU A 17 -16.37 -4.76 -3.30
CA GLU A 17 -15.33 -4.51 -4.31
C GLU A 17 -15.19 -3.01 -4.64
N GLY A 18 -16.29 -2.25 -4.65
CA GLY A 18 -16.27 -0.81 -4.88
C GLY A 18 -15.46 -0.02 -3.84
N ASN A 19 -15.45 -0.48 -2.58
CA ASN A 19 -14.61 0.11 -1.54
C ASN A 19 -13.13 -0.15 -1.78
N TYR A 20 -12.76 -1.36 -2.24
CA TYR A 20 -11.38 -1.73 -2.55
C TYR A 20 -10.78 -0.80 -3.61
N PHE A 21 -11.51 -0.50 -4.70
CA PHE A 21 -11.03 0.45 -5.71
C PHE A 21 -10.93 1.87 -5.19
N GLY A 22 -11.94 2.35 -4.44
CA GLY A 22 -11.90 3.69 -3.85
C GLY A 22 -10.73 3.88 -2.87
N ASP A 23 -10.35 2.82 -2.18
CA ASP A 23 -9.26 2.78 -1.23
C ASP A 23 -7.89 2.74 -1.93
N LEU A 24 -7.74 1.98 -3.01
CA LEU A 24 -6.56 2.01 -3.89
C LEU A 24 -6.31 3.41 -4.46
N PHE A 25 -7.37 4.11 -4.88
CA PHE A 25 -7.28 5.49 -5.38
C PHE A 25 -6.81 6.46 -4.30
N LYS A 26 -7.19 6.27 -3.02
CA LYS A 26 -6.73 7.12 -1.92
C LYS A 26 -5.23 6.98 -1.65
N CYS A 27 -4.70 5.76 -1.67
CA CYS A 27 -3.26 5.54 -1.47
C CYS A 27 -2.45 6.07 -2.66
N SER A 28 -2.98 5.96 -3.87
CA SER A 28 -2.36 6.56 -5.06
C SER A 28 -2.36 8.09 -5.02
N ASP A 29 -3.45 8.72 -4.57
CA ASP A 29 -3.51 10.19 -4.39
C ASP A 29 -2.52 10.66 -3.31
N LEU A 30 -2.35 9.87 -2.25
CA LEU A 30 -1.35 10.13 -1.21
C LEU A 30 0.09 10.05 -1.75
N LEU A 31 0.39 9.06 -2.60
CA LEU A 31 1.69 8.95 -3.27
C LEU A 31 1.99 10.21 -4.09
N LEU A 32 1.04 10.63 -4.94
CA LEU A 32 1.19 11.79 -5.81
C LEU A 32 1.43 13.08 -5.01
N LYS A 33 0.60 13.33 -3.99
CA LYS A 33 0.75 14.50 -3.10
C LYS A 33 2.07 14.48 -2.34
N CYS A 34 2.51 13.31 -1.89
CA CYS A 34 3.81 13.19 -1.22
C CYS A 34 4.94 13.54 -2.20
N GLN A 35 4.93 12.99 -3.41
CA GLN A 35 5.95 13.23 -4.43
C GLN A 35 6.03 14.71 -4.86
N GLU A 36 4.90 15.42 -4.94
CA GLU A 36 4.88 16.87 -5.20
C GLU A 36 5.69 17.65 -4.15
N THR A 37 5.64 17.22 -2.89
CA THR A 37 6.37 17.85 -1.77
C THR A 37 7.78 17.27 -1.54
N GLU A 38 8.09 16.12 -2.15
CA GLU A 38 9.33 15.37 -1.95
C GLU A 38 10.56 16.13 -2.48
N THR A 39 10.38 16.95 -3.52
CA THR A 39 11.43 17.83 -4.06
C THR A 39 11.90 18.89 -3.06
N ILE A 40 11.05 19.25 -2.08
CA ILE A 40 11.32 20.26 -1.06
C ILE A 40 11.94 19.62 0.20
N MET A 41 11.48 18.43 0.59
CA MET A 41 11.94 17.73 1.81
C MET A 41 13.06 16.71 1.60
N GLY A 42 13.33 16.32 0.35
CA GLY A 42 14.29 15.27 0.00
C GLY A 42 13.64 13.88 -0.13
N LYS A 43 14.11 13.12 -1.12
CA LYS A 43 13.61 11.78 -1.52
C LYS A 43 13.84 10.68 -0.48
N PHE A 44 14.89 10.84 0.32
CA PHE A 44 15.30 9.86 1.32
C PHE A 44 15.33 10.53 2.69
N ASN A 45 14.45 10.10 3.59
CA ASN A 45 14.55 10.48 5.00
C ASN A 45 15.35 9.41 5.77
N ARG A 46 15.85 9.78 6.96
CA ARG A 46 16.66 8.88 7.80
C ARG A 46 15.95 7.55 8.11
N MET A 47 14.64 7.60 8.36
CA MET A 47 13.82 6.42 8.68
C MET A 47 13.70 5.45 7.50
N THR A 48 13.50 5.96 6.28
CA THR A 48 13.43 5.17 5.04
C THR A 48 14.79 4.56 4.72
N ASN A 49 15.89 5.28 4.97
CA ASN A 49 17.24 4.73 4.78
C ASN A 49 17.56 3.61 5.77
N GLU A 50 17.20 3.77 7.04
CA GLU A 50 17.34 2.72 8.06
C GLU A 50 16.48 1.50 7.70
N LEU A 51 15.24 1.71 7.25
CA LEU A 51 14.37 0.63 6.78
C LEU A 51 14.94 -0.09 5.54
N ASN A 52 15.43 0.66 4.55
CA ASN A 52 16.08 0.08 3.37
C ASN A 52 17.30 -0.76 3.74
N HIS A 53 18.12 -0.28 4.68
CA HIS A 53 19.25 -1.04 5.18
C HIS A 53 18.81 -2.34 5.86
N ASN A 54 17.86 -2.25 6.79
CA ASN A 54 17.38 -3.41 7.54
C ASN A 54 16.72 -4.45 6.61
N CYS A 55 15.84 -4.03 5.71
CA CYS A 55 15.16 -4.95 4.81
C CYS A 55 16.12 -5.54 3.76
N SER A 56 17.12 -4.78 3.30
CA SER A 56 18.18 -5.34 2.44
C SER A 56 19.00 -6.42 3.14
N GLN A 57 19.12 -6.37 4.47
CA GLN A 57 19.78 -7.41 5.26
C GLN A 57 18.87 -8.60 5.55
N GLU A 58 17.58 -8.34 5.79
CA GLU A 58 16.59 -9.36 6.17
C GLU A 58 16.17 -10.25 4.99
N ILE A 59 15.74 -9.63 3.87
CA ILE A 59 15.21 -10.35 2.69
C ILE A 59 16.15 -10.28 1.47
N GLY A 60 17.33 -9.66 1.62
CA GLY A 60 18.41 -9.72 0.64
C GLY A 60 18.03 -9.13 -0.72
N PHE A 61 18.24 -9.93 -1.78
CA PHE A 61 18.03 -9.53 -3.18
C PHE A 61 16.56 -9.24 -3.55
N LYS A 62 15.61 -9.66 -2.72
CA LYS A 62 14.18 -9.33 -2.91
C LYS A 62 13.90 -7.86 -2.58
N TRP A 63 14.79 -7.20 -1.84
CA TRP A 63 14.60 -5.80 -1.48
C TRP A 63 15.23 -4.84 -2.50
N SER A 64 14.47 -3.83 -2.90
CA SER A 64 14.98 -2.67 -3.60
C SER A 64 14.73 -1.40 -2.77
N ASN A 65 15.60 -0.40 -2.92
CA ASN A 65 15.49 0.81 -2.12
C ASN A 65 14.22 1.59 -2.46
N ILE A 66 13.36 1.76 -1.47
CA ILE A 66 12.12 2.52 -1.60
C ILE A 66 12.30 3.97 -1.10
N THR A 67 11.48 4.89 -1.59
CA THR A 67 11.43 6.27 -1.12
C THR A 67 10.52 6.44 0.09
N ARG A 68 10.55 7.63 0.69
CA ARG A 68 9.61 7.98 1.77
C ARG A 68 8.16 7.89 1.28
N CYS A 69 7.89 8.42 0.09
CA CYS A 69 6.53 8.46 -0.45
C CYS A 69 6.03 7.06 -0.86
N GLU A 70 6.90 6.22 -1.41
CA GLU A 70 6.60 4.81 -1.69
C GLU A 70 6.28 4.03 -0.40
N LEU A 71 7.04 4.29 0.68
CA LEU A 71 6.77 3.69 1.98
C LEU A 71 5.42 4.15 2.58
N GLU A 72 5.09 5.45 2.50
CA GLU A 72 3.81 5.96 2.98
C GLU A 72 2.62 5.39 2.19
N ALA A 73 2.74 5.31 0.86
CA ALA A 73 1.72 4.70 0.01
C ALA A 73 1.55 3.20 0.30
N THR A 74 2.66 2.48 0.51
CA THR A 74 2.61 1.04 0.84
C THR A 74 1.98 0.78 2.19
N LYS A 75 2.26 1.61 3.21
CA LYS A 75 1.58 1.53 4.51
C LYS A 75 0.07 1.74 4.38
N CYS A 76 -0.35 2.67 3.52
CA CYS A 76 -1.76 2.90 3.22
C CYS A 76 -2.41 1.64 2.61
N LEU A 77 -1.75 1.01 1.64
CA LEU A 77 -2.23 -0.23 1.01
C LEU A 77 -2.28 -1.41 1.99
N LEU A 78 -1.24 -1.61 2.79
CA LEU A 78 -1.20 -2.68 3.81
C LEU A 78 -2.31 -2.53 4.85
N ASN A 79 -2.61 -1.30 5.25
CA ASN A 79 -3.72 -1.02 6.16
C ASN A 79 -5.08 -1.41 5.55
N GLN A 80 -5.24 -1.22 4.24
CA GLN A 80 -6.46 -1.60 3.51
C GLN A 80 -6.55 -3.12 3.28
N MET A 81 -5.43 -3.80 3.09
CA MET A 81 -5.36 -5.25 2.86
C MET A 81 -5.41 -6.07 4.16
N ASN A 82 -6.35 -5.76 5.07
CA ASN A 82 -6.55 -6.40 6.40
C ASN A 82 -5.58 -5.96 7.51
N ALA A 83 -5.18 -4.68 7.53
CA ALA A 83 -4.29 -4.15 8.58
C ALA A 83 -3.00 -4.98 8.73
N MET A 84 -2.42 -5.40 7.61
CA MET A 84 -1.16 -6.13 7.62
C MET A 84 -0.03 -5.26 8.16
N ASP A 85 0.87 -5.88 8.94
CA ASP A 85 2.04 -5.18 9.46
C ASP A 85 2.97 -4.74 8.33
N ALA A 86 3.55 -3.55 8.47
CA ALA A 86 4.54 -3.01 7.54
C ALA A 86 5.93 -3.61 7.79
N ASN A 87 6.06 -4.93 7.61
CA ASN A 87 7.33 -5.65 7.61
C ASN A 87 7.93 -5.73 6.20
N CYS A 88 9.20 -6.15 6.09
CA CYS A 88 9.94 -6.16 4.83
C CYS A 88 9.29 -7.06 3.76
N ASP A 89 8.79 -8.23 4.14
CA ASP A 89 8.13 -9.15 3.21
C ASP A 89 6.84 -8.57 2.64
N ASN A 90 5.95 -8.06 3.51
CA ASN A 90 4.68 -7.49 3.11
C ASN A 90 4.88 -6.25 2.23
N ILE A 91 5.88 -5.42 2.52
CA ILE A 91 6.21 -4.27 1.68
C ILE A 91 6.73 -4.72 0.32
N ALA A 92 7.66 -5.68 0.28
CA ALA A 92 8.21 -6.19 -0.97
C ALA A 92 7.13 -6.85 -1.85
N ASP A 93 6.20 -7.58 -1.22
CA ASP A 93 5.10 -8.25 -1.93
C ASP A 93 4.09 -7.24 -2.52
N VAL A 94 3.72 -6.20 -1.76
CA VAL A 94 2.81 -5.15 -2.24
C VAL A 94 3.45 -4.28 -3.32
N MET A 95 4.75 -3.99 -3.19
CA MET A 95 5.48 -3.21 -4.17
C MET A 95 5.96 -4.01 -5.39
N HIS A 96 5.81 -5.34 -5.36
CA HIS A 96 6.31 -6.25 -6.39
C HIS A 96 7.82 -6.06 -6.68
N LEU A 97 8.61 -5.99 -5.61
CA LEU A 97 10.07 -5.84 -5.67
C LEU A 97 10.81 -7.13 -6.01
#